data_AF-A0A9D2CEF1-F1
#
_entry.id   AF-A0A9D2CEF1-F1
#
_cell.length_a   1.000
_cell.length_b   1.000
_cell.length_c   1.000
_cell.angle_alpha   90.00
_cell.angle_beta   90.00
_cell.angle_gamma   90.00
#
_symmetry.space_group_name_H-M   'P 1'
#
loop_
_entity.id
_entity.type
_entity.pdbx_description
1 polymer ?
#
loop_
_entity_poly.entity_id
_entity_poly.type
_entity_poly.pdbx_seq_one_letter_code
_entity_poly.pdbx_strand_id
1 'polypeptide(L)'
;MSKKKKGDRRTYIGGQAVLEGVMMRGKTAYATAVRDPEGNIQVESRRLKTSKKQKIVSKIPLVRGVVNFVSSLVVGAKILMRSAEVYGDVGEPSKFEKWCEEKLHLNVMSAVSFIATLLGILLAVGLFVFLPMLLADLLVDSGDWLVRYSIGYNLIQGGLRLIIFILYIVAITAMKDIRRVFMYHGAEHKTITCFEKGMPLTPENAKKCSRIHDRCGTTFLFLVMAVSIIVFSVVNWVCDEYLDIFNYGKVVNFLIQFSIKILFLPFVAGLSYEVLKLLAKSQSKILLPIKAPGFALQKLTTREPTDDMLEVAIAAFNRVYDMDEDPSRPETDFTVSKSVKKYTEELKAIFAEKGIDESDAEWLVSLKTGVPRSELAQTDTLIVPSKVRELDEIAGERLTGKPLWYILGTAEFYGYEIKVDGRVLIPRPETELLAENAVKSLEEGDKVLDLCTGSGCVAIAVCKQAAEKKLGVSVTASDISKDALELAEENARENGADIKFIESDLFASVRGKFNLIVSNPPYVKSGELKELQKEVKDHEPALALDGGEDGLDFYRRIAAEAPKHLVKGGTLLLECGAGQAQEIVKLLGKFEYTMIMRDYNDVERFIRAVL
;
A
#
# COMPACT_ATOMS: atom_id res chain seq x y z
N MET A 1 -5.72 -15.95 -31.03
CA MET A 1 -4.71 -14.87 -31.26
C MET A 1 -4.70 -14.49 -32.74
N SER A 2 -5.36 -13.40 -33.12
CA SER A 2 -5.38 -12.91 -34.51
C SER A 2 -4.20 -11.97 -34.77
N LYS A 3 -3.33 -12.35 -35.71
CA LYS A 3 -2.19 -11.55 -36.21
C LYS A 3 -2.71 -10.27 -36.90
N LYS A 4 -2.84 -9.16 -36.17
CA LYS A 4 -3.01 -7.81 -36.77
C LYS A 4 -1.69 -7.34 -37.40
N LYS A 5 -1.77 -6.95 -38.68
CA LYS A 5 -0.71 -6.46 -39.57
C LYS A 5 0.26 -5.45 -38.91
N LYS A 6 1.54 -5.52 -39.28
CA LYS A 6 2.60 -4.52 -39.04
C LYS A 6 2.22 -3.17 -39.67
N GLY A 7 1.45 -2.38 -38.94
CA GLY A 7 1.29 -0.95 -39.15
C GLY A 7 1.62 -0.25 -37.83
N ASP A 8 2.36 0.85 -37.92
CA ASP A 8 2.78 1.76 -36.84
C ASP A 8 1.68 1.87 -35.76
N ARG A 9 1.82 1.16 -34.62
CA ARG A 9 0.78 1.10 -33.57
C ARG A 9 0.84 2.37 -32.74
N ARG A 10 0.44 3.50 -33.34
CA ARG A 10 0.44 4.78 -32.62
C ARG A 10 -0.47 4.72 -31.42
N THR A 11 0.11 4.92 -30.24
CA THR A 11 -0.63 4.93 -28.97
C THR A 11 -1.11 6.35 -28.64
N TYR A 12 -2.20 6.44 -27.87
CA TYR A 12 -2.66 7.68 -27.26
C TYR A 12 -1.99 7.93 -25.91
N ILE A 13 -1.27 6.93 -25.39
CA ILE A 13 -0.59 7.01 -24.11
C ILE A 13 0.62 7.94 -24.26
N GLY A 14 0.66 8.98 -23.44
CA GLY A 14 1.82 9.84 -23.23
C GLY A 14 2.13 9.92 -21.75
N GLY A 15 3.31 10.40 -21.38
CA GLY A 15 3.71 10.47 -19.99
C GLY A 15 4.34 11.78 -19.56
N GLN A 16 4.77 11.76 -18.30
CA GLN A 16 5.54 12.79 -17.64
C GLN A 16 6.47 12.10 -16.63
N ALA A 17 7.74 12.44 -16.65
CA ALA A 17 8.68 12.03 -15.61
C ALA A 17 8.38 12.73 -14.27
N VAL A 18 8.49 11.97 -13.19
CA VAL A 18 8.32 12.43 -11.82
C VAL A 18 9.52 11.98 -10.97
N LEU A 19 9.54 12.30 -9.68
CA LEU A 19 10.62 11.86 -8.79
C LEU A 19 10.59 10.33 -8.69
N GLU A 20 11.72 9.69 -8.99
CA GLU A 20 11.86 8.22 -9.03
C GLU A 20 10.81 7.46 -9.84
N GLY A 21 10.18 8.11 -10.83
CA GLY A 21 9.01 7.53 -11.46
C GLY A 21 8.59 8.13 -12.79
N VAL A 22 7.56 7.51 -13.35
CA VAL A 22 6.89 7.97 -14.56
C VAL A 22 5.39 7.90 -14.37
N MET A 23 4.71 8.99 -14.73
CA MET A 23 3.29 9.01 -14.93
C MET A 23 2.97 8.77 -16.40
N MET A 24 2.06 7.86 -16.68
CA MET A 24 1.50 7.60 -18.00
C MET A 24 0.01 7.95 -17.99
N ARG A 25 -0.49 8.53 -19.07
CA ARG A 25 -1.88 8.93 -19.24
C ARG A 25 -2.41 8.43 -20.57
N GLY A 26 -3.47 7.64 -20.50
CA GLY A 26 -4.22 7.10 -21.63
C GLY A 26 -5.50 7.88 -21.92
N LYS A 27 -6.48 7.21 -22.53
CA LYS A 27 -7.77 7.77 -22.91
C LYS A 27 -8.73 7.87 -21.74
N THR A 28 -8.72 6.89 -20.86
CA THR A 28 -9.69 6.72 -19.77
C THR A 28 -9.06 6.71 -18.39
N ALA A 29 -7.74 6.53 -18.30
CA ALA A 29 -7.02 6.44 -17.04
C ALA A 29 -5.64 7.10 -17.12
N TYR A 30 -5.04 7.32 -15.95
CA TYR A 30 -3.62 7.55 -15.80
C TYR A 30 -3.08 6.67 -14.67
N ALA A 31 -1.80 6.33 -14.75
CA ALA A 31 -1.10 5.61 -13.70
C ALA A 31 0.29 6.21 -13.50
N THR A 32 0.72 6.25 -12.24
CA THR A 32 2.05 6.70 -11.84
C THR A 32 2.76 5.52 -11.22
N ALA A 33 3.90 5.15 -11.78
CA ALA A 33 4.78 4.16 -11.18
C ALA A 33 6.01 4.88 -10.59
N VAL A 34 6.36 4.54 -9.36
CA VAL A 34 7.49 5.10 -8.62
C VAL A 34 8.28 3.96 -8.00
N ARG A 35 9.62 4.06 -8.01
CA ARG A 35 10.47 3.12 -7.29
C ARG A 35 10.66 3.62 -5.86
N ASP A 36 10.28 2.80 -4.88
CA ASP A 36 10.49 3.13 -3.47
C ASP A 36 11.96 2.88 -3.03
N PRO A 37 12.37 3.35 -1.85
CA PRO A 37 13.73 3.14 -1.34
C PRO A 37 14.14 1.67 -1.16
N GLU A 38 13.17 0.76 -1.03
CA GLU A 38 13.40 -0.69 -0.95
C GLU A 38 13.64 -1.31 -2.34
N GLY A 39 13.46 -0.52 -3.40
CA GLY A 39 13.63 -0.95 -4.79
C GLY A 39 12.38 -1.55 -5.42
N ASN A 40 11.23 -1.55 -4.74
CA ASN A 40 9.98 -2.05 -5.29
C ASN A 40 9.26 -0.98 -6.14
N ILE A 41 8.48 -1.43 -7.12
CA ILE A 41 7.68 -0.54 -7.99
C ILE A 41 6.29 -0.39 -7.37
N GLN A 42 5.97 0.83 -6.93
CA GLN A 42 4.65 1.22 -6.44
C GLN A 42 3.85 1.83 -7.59
N VAL A 43 2.57 1.48 -7.72
CA VAL A 43 1.72 1.96 -8.83
C VAL A 43 0.39 2.51 -8.33
N GLU A 44 0.23 3.83 -8.40
CA GLU A 44 -1.05 4.50 -8.22
C GLU A 44 -1.74 4.62 -9.59
N SER A 45 -3.05 4.35 -9.64
CA SER A 45 -3.83 4.48 -10.87
C SER A 45 -5.23 5.02 -10.62
N ARG A 46 -5.72 5.85 -11.54
CA ARG A 46 -6.99 6.57 -11.42
C ARG A 46 -7.70 6.69 -12.76
N ARG A 47 -9.04 6.68 -12.74
CA ARG A 47 -9.89 6.95 -13.90
C ARG A 47 -10.04 8.44 -14.16
N LEU A 48 -9.98 8.83 -15.43
CA LEU A 48 -10.19 10.20 -15.88
C LEU A 48 -11.68 10.56 -15.83
N LYS A 49 -12.08 11.24 -14.75
CA LYS A 49 -13.43 11.81 -14.60
C LYS A 49 -13.58 13.05 -15.48
N THR A 50 -14.05 12.90 -16.71
CA THR A 50 -14.25 14.03 -17.64
C THR A 50 -15.69 14.54 -17.58
N SER A 51 -15.89 15.80 -17.21
CA SER A 51 -17.24 16.40 -17.14
C SER A 51 -17.84 16.65 -18.53
N LYS A 52 -19.18 16.70 -18.64
CA LYS A 52 -19.88 17.02 -19.91
C LYS A 52 -19.42 18.36 -20.49
N LYS A 53 -19.18 19.37 -19.65
CA LYS A 53 -18.68 20.69 -20.06
C LYS A 53 -17.26 20.63 -20.63
N GLN A 54 -16.36 19.85 -20.02
CA GLN A 54 -15.00 19.66 -20.53
C GLN A 54 -14.98 18.99 -21.92
N LYS A 55 -15.90 18.06 -22.19
CA LYS A 55 -16.02 17.43 -23.53
C LYS A 55 -16.40 18.43 -24.62
N ILE A 56 -17.21 19.45 -24.31
CA ILE A 56 -17.60 20.49 -25.27
C ILE A 56 -16.43 21.44 -25.52
N VAL A 57 -15.80 21.93 -24.45
CA VAL A 57 -14.68 22.90 -24.53
C VAL A 57 -13.45 22.30 -25.23
N SER A 58 -13.18 21.00 -25.05
CA SER A 58 -12.07 20.29 -25.72
C SER A 58 -12.16 20.23 -27.26
N LYS A 59 -13.33 20.56 -27.85
CA LYS A 59 -13.54 20.57 -29.30
C LYS A 59 -13.19 21.92 -29.95
N ILE A 60 -13.19 22.99 -29.18
CA ILE A 60 -12.94 24.35 -29.69
C ILE A 60 -11.43 24.53 -29.93
N PRO A 61 -10.98 24.84 -31.16
CA PRO A 61 -9.57 25.17 -31.43
C PRO A 61 -9.08 26.29 -30.53
N LEU A 62 -7.77 26.34 -30.23
CA LEU A 62 -7.16 27.29 -29.29
C LEU A 62 -7.54 27.03 -27.82
N VAL A 63 -8.83 27.05 -27.49
CA VAL A 63 -9.36 26.86 -26.12
C VAL A 63 -9.00 25.49 -25.56
N ARG A 64 -9.08 24.44 -26.39
CA ARG A 64 -8.66 23.09 -25.99
C ARG A 64 -7.19 23.01 -25.57
N GLY A 65 -6.32 23.81 -26.20
CA GLY A 65 -4.90 23.86 -25.86
C GLY A 65 -4.68 24.42 -24.46
N VAL A 66 -5.39 25.52 -24.14
CA VAL A 66 -5.37 26.14 -22.80
C VAL A 66 -5.87 25.17 -21.74
N VAL A 67 -7.03 24.53 -21.97
CA VAL A 67 -7.60 23.58 -21.00
C VAL A 67 -6.69 22.38 -20.78
N ASN A 68 -6.11 21.81 -21.84
CA ASN A 68 -5.18 20.70 -21.72
C ASN A 68 -3.90 21.10 -20.99
N PHE A 69 -3.39 22.30 -21.24
CA PHE A 69 -2.21 22.83 -20.57
C PHE A 69 -2.45 23.00 -19.07
N VAL A 70 -3.49 23.73 -18.67
CA VAL A 70 -3.83 23.95 -17.25
C VAL A 70 -4.13 22.63 -16.55
N SER A 71 -4.91 21.74 -17.18
CA SER A 71 -5.19 20.42 -16.62
C SER A 71 -3.93 19.59 -16.42
N SER A 72 -2.98 19.63 -17.35
CA SER A 72 -1.72 18.88 -17.23
C SER A 72 -0.80 19.48 -16.17
N LEU A 73 -0.80 20.80 -15.99
CA LEU A 73 -0.05 21.47 -14.91
C LEU A 73 -0.59 21.07 -13.53
N VAL A 74 -1.90 21.16 -13.31
CA VAL A 74 -2.52 20.81 -12.02
C VAL A 74 -2.31 19.33 -11.68
N VAL A 75 -2.58 18.45 -12.65
CA VAL A 75 -2.37 17.00 -12.47
C VAL A 75 -0.89 16.69 -12.29
N GLY A 76 -0.01 17.26 -13.10
CA GLY A 76 1.44 17.06 -13.01
C GLY A 76 2.00 17.50 -11.66
N ALA A 77 1.59 18.65 -11.13
CA ALA A 77 2.00 19.13 -9.81
C ALA A 77 1.54 18.18 -8.69
N LYS A 78 0.27 17.74 -8.74
CA LYS A 78 -0.27 16.79 -7.77
C LYS A 78 0.50 15.46 -7.79
N ILE A 79 0.82 14.96 -8.97
CA ILE A 79 1.51 13.66 -9.11
C ILE A 79 2.97 13.76 -8.69
N LEU A 80 3.64 14.90 -8.92
CA LEU A 80 4.97 15.15 -8.39
C LEU A 80 4.99 15.08 -6.86
N MET A 81 4.01 15.72 -6.19
CA MET A 81 3.88 15.64 -4.74
C MET A 81 3.64 14.19 -4.27
N ARG A 82 2.74 13.46 -4.93
CA ARG A 82 2.49 12.04 -4.62
C ARG A 82 3.72 11.15 -4.84
N SER A 83 4.54 11.42 -5.85
CA SER A 83 5.78 10.67 -6.06
C SER A 83 6.83 10.93 -4.98
N ALA A 84 6.88 12.15 -4.44
CA ALA A 84 7.77 12.50 -3.34
C ALA A 84 7.40 11.75 -2.03
N GLU A 85 6.10 11.57 -1.77
CA GLU A 85 5.60 10.80 -0.62
C GLU A 85 6.07 9.35 -0.63
N VAL A 86 6.16 8.73 -1.82
CA VAL A 86 6.62 7.34 -1.98
C VAL A 86 8.14 7.20 -1.92
N TYR A 87 8.87 8.18 -2.46
CA TYR A 87 10.33 8.18 -2.44
C TYR A 87 10.90 8.35 -1.03
N GLY A 88 10.12 8.82 -0.05
CA GLY A 88 10.55 8.94 1.34
C GLY A 88 11.29 10.24 1.65
N ASP A 89 11.13 11.28 0.83
CA ASP A 89 11.67 12.63 1.12
C ASP A 89 10.83 13.39 2.16
N VAL A 90 9.79 12.74 2.69
CA VAL A 90 9.10 13.17 3.91
C VAL A 90 9.83 12.50 5.08
N GLY A 91 11.04 13.01 5.36
CA GLY A 91 11.83 12.56 6.51
C GLY A 91 11.05 12.71 7.82
N GLU A 92 11.47 11.99 8.86
CA GLU A 92 10.94 12.20 10.20
C GLU A 92 11.03 13.70 10.57
N PRO A 93 9.97 14.28 11.15
CA PRO A 93 10.03 15.67 11.56
C PRO A 93 11.18 15.86 12.56
N SER A 94 12.08 16.76 12.26
CA SER A 94 13.25 17.05 13.09
C SER A 94 12.81 17.49 14.49
N LYS A 95 13.68 17.35 15.50
CA LYS A 95 13.39 17.82 16.87
C LYS A 95 12.95 19.28 16.94
N PHE A 96 13.39 20.11 15.98
CA PHE A 96 12.98 21.49 15.83
C PHE A 96 11.56 21.64 15.26
N GLU A 97 11.19 20.81 14.27
CA GLU A 97 9.84 20.79 13.69
C GLU A 97 8.79 20.36 14.71
N LYS A 98 9.10 19.31 15.50
CA LYS A 98 8.23 18.87 16.61
C LYS A 98 8.02 19.98 17.65
N TRP A 99 9.08 20.67 18.04
CA TRP A 99 9.01 21.78 18.99
C TRP A 99 8.17 22.96 18.47
N CYS A 100 8.30 23.29 17.18
CA CYS A 100 7.52 24.35 16.56
C CYS A 100 6.03 24.01 16.42
N GLU A 101 5.69 22.77 16.06
CA GLU A 101 4.29 22.32 15.99
C GLU A 101 3.62 22.34 17.36
N GLU A 102 4.31 21.88 18.41
CA GLU A 102 3.78 21.86 19.78
C GLU A 102 3.60 23.27 20.38
N LYS A 103 4.55 24.18 20.13
CA LYS A 103 4.60 25.47 20.86
C LYS A 103 4.04 26.67 20.07
N LEU A 104 4.09 26.61 18.75
CA LEU A 104 3.66 27.70 17.87
C LEU A 104 2.41 27.35 17.05
N HIS A 105 1.94 26.10 17.07
CA HIS A 105 0.85 25.60 16.23
C HIS A 105 1.03 25.93 14.73
N LEU A 106 2.29 26.06 14.27
CA LEU A 106 2.64 26.35 12.89
C LEU A 106 3.18 25.08 12.24
N ASN A 107 2.58 24.66 11.13
CA ASN A 107 3.13 23.59 10.30
C ASN A 107 4.39 24.11 9.60
N VAL A 108 5.56 23.78 10.14
CA VAL A 108 6.86 24.26 9.65
C VAL A 108 7.08 23.90 8.17
N MET A 109 6.66 22.71 7.77
CA MET A 109 6.77 22.24 6.38
C MET A 109 5.97 23.14 5.41
N SER A 110 4.78 23.58 5.83
CA SER A 110 3.96 24.51 5.05
C SER A 110 4.61 25.89 4.88
N ALA A 111 5.26 26.40 5.93
CA ALA A 111 5.95 27.69 5.91
C ALA A 111 7.20 27.64 5.03
N VAL A 112 7.99 26.57 5.17
CA VAL A 112 9.17 26.32 4.32
C VAL A 112 8.77 26.18 2.85
N SER A 113 7.73 25.40 2.56
CA SER A 113 7.20 25.23 1.20
C SER A 113 6.70 26.55 0.61
N PHE A 114 6.05 27.39 1.41
CA PHE A 114 5.59 28.72 0.99
C PHE A 114 6.77 29.63 0.64
N ILE A 115 7.80 29.70 1.49
CA ILE A 115 9.01 30.50 1.24
C ILE A 115 9.75 29.99 -0.01
N ALA A 116 9.93 28.68 -0.14
CA ALA A 116 10.57 28.07 -1.32
C ALA A 116 9.81 28.40 -2.61
N THR A 117 8.48 28.35 -2.56
CA THR A 117 7.61 28.73 -3.69
C THR A 117 7.78 30.21 -4.04
N LEU A 118 7.79 31.09 -3.04
CA LEU A 118 7.98 32.53 -3.25
C LEU A 118 9.35 32.85 -3.87
N LEU A 119 10.42 32.24 -3.35
CA LEU A 119 11.77 32.37 -3.90
C LEU A 119 11.84 31.84 -5.35
N GLY A 120 11.18 30.71 -5.63
CA GLY A 120 11.08 30.15 -6.97
C GLY A 120 10.40 31.10 -7.96
N ILE A 121 9.28 31.74 -7.56
CA ILE A 121 8.59 32.74 -8.37
C ILE A 121 9.47 33.96 -8.61
N LEU A 122 10.10 34.49 -7.57
CA LEU A 122 11.00 35.64 -7.67
C LEU A 122 12.18 35.35 -8.60
N LEU A 123 12.80 34.18 -8.48
CA LEU A 123 13.87 33.73 -9.36
C LEU A 123 13.38 33.61 -10.81
N ALA A 124 12.20 33.02 -11.04
CA ALA A 124 11.63 32.88 -12.39
C ALA A 124 11.34 34.24 -13.04
N VAL A 125 10.74 35.17 -12.30
CA VAL A 125 10.48 36.54 -12.78
C VAL A 125 11.81 37.26 -13.05
N GLY A 126 12.78 37.14 -12.14
CA GLY A 126 14.13 37.69 -12.30
C GLY A 126 14.81 37.19 -13.58
N LEU A 127 14.87 35.87 -13.78
CA LEU A 127 15.59 35.24 -14.90
C LEU A 127 14.88 35.39 -16.24
N PHE A 128 13.55 35.27 -16.30
CA PHE A 128 12.83 35.17 -17.58
C PHE A 128 12.10 36.46 -18.00
N VAL A 129 11.90 37.40 -17.07
CA VAL A 129 11.27 38.70 -17.35
C VAL A 129 12.29 39.82 -17.31
N PHE A 130 12.99 39.99 -16.18
CA PHE A 130 13.87 41.14 -15.97
C PHE A 130 15.26 40.99 -16.62
N LEU A 131 15.92 39.84 -16.47
CA LEU A 131 17.26 39.62 -17.00
C LEU A 131 17.37 39.78 -18.54
N PRO A 132 16.45 39.24 -19.37
CA PRO A 132 16.51 39.45 -20.81
C PRO A 132 16.28 40.92 -21.18
N MET A 133 15.47 41.65 -20.40
CA MET A 133 15.24 43.09 -20.59
C MET A 133 16.50 43.89 -20.29
N LEU A 134 17.17 43.62 -19.17
CA LEU A 134 18.44 44.26 -18.80
C LEU A 134 19.51 44.03 -19.88
N LEU A 135 19.66 42.79 -20.34
CA LEU A 135 20.65 42.44 -21.37
C LEU A 135 20.32 43.07 -22.74
N ALA A 136 19.04 43.15 -23.11
CA ALA A 136 18.63 43.83 -24.33
C ALA A 136 18.93 45.34 -24.27
N ASP A 137 18.66 45.97 -23.14
CA ASP A 137 18.96 47.39 -22.90
C ASP A 137 20.46 47.70 -22.94
N LEU A 138 21.30 46.76 -22.51
CA LEU A 138 22.77 46.89 -22.60
C LEU A 138 23.32 46.70 -24.03
N LEU A 139 22.65 45.88 -24.85
CA LEU A 139 23.08 45.58 -26.22
C LEU A 139 22.61 46.61 -27.24
N VAL A 140 21.49 47.29 -26.97
CA VAL A 140 20.90 48.33 -27.82
C VAL A 140 21.19 49.68 -27.17
N ASP A 141 22.32 50.28 -27.55
CA ASP A 141 22.84 51.54 -26.99
C ASP A 141 21.76 52.65 -27.02
N SER A 142 21.51 53.25 -25.85
CA SER A 142 20.23 53.90 -25.54
C SER A 142 20.27 55.41 -25.78
N GLY A 143 19.81 55.82 -26.96
CA GLY A 143 19.47 57.22 -27.25
C GLY A 143 18.00 57.46 -27.57
N ASP A 144 17.29 56.47 -28.14
CA ASP A 144 15.95 56.72 -28.69
C ASP A 144 14.92 55.67 -28.26
N TRP A 145 13.85 56.13 -27.61
CA TRP A 145 12.78 55.29 -27.06
C TRP A 145 11.94 54.62 -28.16
N LEU A 146 11.90 55.21 -29.36
CA LEU A 146 11.29 54.67 -30.58
C LEU A 146 11.87 53.29 -30.97
N VAL A 147 13.11 52.98 -30.56
CA VAL A 147 13.75 51.68 -30.87
C VAL A 147 13.29 50.57 -29.92
N ARG A 148 12.82 50.88 -28.70
CA ARG A 148 12.40 49.87 -27.69
C ARG A 148 11.13 49.11 -28.07
N TYR A 149 10.26 49.71 -28.88
CA TYR A 149 9.05 49.05 -29.38
C TYR A 149 9.23 48.46 -30.78
N SER A 150 10.39 48.69 -31.39
CA SER A 150 10.70 48.11 -32.69
C SER A 150 10.64 46.58 -32.64
N ILE A 151 10.23 46.01 -33.76
CA ILE A 151 10.22 44.55 -33.95
C ILE A 151 11.63 43.98 -33.67
N GLY A 152 12.70 44.71 -34.04
CA GLY A 152 14.08 44.32 -33.78
C GLY A 152 14.42 44.15 -32.30
N TYR A 153 14.02 45.10 -31.45
CA TYR A 153 14.24 45.00 -30.01
C TYR A 153 13.48 43.82 -29.39
N ASN A 154 12.21 43.62 -29.78
CA ASN A 154 11.40 42.49 -29.30
C ASN A 154 11.99 41.14 -29.72
N LEU A 155 12.57 41.04 -30.93
CA LEU A 155 13.27 39.84 -31.40
C LEU A 155 14.58 39.59 -30.63
N ILE A 156 15.37 40.63 -30.34
CA ILE A 156 16.60 40.51 -29.53
C ILE A 156 16.26 40.07 -28.11
N GLN A 157 15.30 40.72 -27.46
CA GLN A 157 14.83 40.34 -26.12
C GLN A 157 14.31 38.89 -26.10
N GLY A 158 13.56 38.49 -27.12
CA GLY A 158 13.08 37.13 -27.31
C GLY A 158 14.21 36.11 -27.47
N GLY A 159 15.22 36.44 -28.28
CA GLY A 159 16.41 35.62 -28.48
C GLY A 159 17.23 35.43 -27.19
N LEU A 160 17.46 36.52 -26.45
CA LEU A 160 18.13 36.47 -25.14
C LEU A 160 17.36 35.60 -24.15
N ARG A 161 16.03 35.73 -24.10
CA ARG A 161 15.19 34.86 -23.26
C ARG A 161 15.37 33.38 -23.62
N LEU A 162 15.44 33.04 -24.91
CA LEU A 162 15.67 31.67 -25.36
C LEU A 162 17.06 31.16 -24.95
N ILE A 163 18.09 32.00 -25.05
CA ILE A 163 19.46 31.66 -24.62
C ILE A 163 19.50 31.41 -23.11
N ILE A 164 18.94 32.32 -22.30
CA ILE A 164 18.84 32.17 -20.83
C ILE A 164 18.10 30.88 -20.49
N PHE A 165 17.00 30.58 -21.19
CA PHE A 165 16.26 29.34 -20.99
C PHE A 165 17.10 28.09 -21.26
N ILE A 166 17.86 28.06 -22.36
CA ILE A 166 18.74 26.93 -22.68
C ILE A 166 19.84 26.80 -21.63
N LEU A 167 20.48 27.91 -21.23
CA LEU A 167 21.51 27.93 -20.20
C LEU A 167 20.98 27.46 -18.85
N TYR A 168 19.76 27.87 -18.48
CA TYR A 168 19.07 27.41 -17.28
C TYR A 168 18.85 25.91 -17.29
N ILE A 169 18.32 25.36 -18.41
CA ILE A 169 18.14 23.90 -18.55
C ILE A 169 19.49 23.17 -18.44
N VAL A 170 20.55 23.69 -19.06
CA VAL A 170 21.89 23.11 -18.95
C VAL A 170 22.40 23.16 -17.51
N ALA A 171 22.23 24.28 -16.80
CA ALA A 171 22.66 24.43 -15.41
C ALA A 171 21.99 23.42 -14.48
N ILE A 172 20.66 23.24 -14.57
CA ILE A 172 19.95 22.30 -13.71
C ILE A 172 20.29 20.83 -14.01
N THR A 173 20.83 20.49 -15.19
CA THR A 173 21.31 19.11 -15.48
C THR A 173 22.51 18.68 -14.61
N ALA A 174 23.18 19.65 -13.96
CA ALA A 174 24.23 19.37 -12.99
C ALA A 174 23.69 18.77 -11.69
N MET A 175 22.42 19.07 -11.35
CA MET A 175 21.75 18.55 -10.16
C MET A 175 21.43 17.07 -10.33
N LYS A 176 21.75 16.24 -9.32
CA LYS A 176 21.56 14.79 -9.36
C LYS A 176 20.09 14.41 -9.56
N ASP A 177 19.19 15.03 -8.82
CA ASP A 177 17.76 14.70 -8.86
C ASP A 177 17.13 15.04 -10.21
N ILE A 178 17.46 16.21 -10.77
CA ILE A 178 17.01 16.62 -12.12
C ILE A 178 17.57 15.67 -13.19
N ARG A 179 18.83 15.22 -13.05
CA ARG A 179 19.40 14.24 -13.96
C ARG A 179 18.63 12.92 -13.93
N ARG A 180 18.24 12.45 -12.74
CA ARG A 180 17.40 11.25 -12.58
C ARG A 180 16.03 11.44 -13.22
N VAL A 181 15.36 12.57 -13.00
CA VAL A 181 14.10 12.91 -13.69
C VAL A 181 14.25 12.89 -15.21
N PHE A 182 15.35 13.41 -15.76
CA PHE A 182 15.62 13.34 -17.21
C PHE A 182 15.93 11.92 -17.71
N MET A 183 16.45 11.03 -16.87
CA MET A 183 16.58 9.61 -17.20
C MET A 183 15.20 8.94 -17.26
N TYR A 184 14.32 9.17 -16.29
CA TYR A 184 12.92 8.70 -16.32
C TYR A 184 12.14 9.24 -17.53
N HIS A 185 12.38 10.48 -17.94
CA HIS A 185 11.82 11.04 -19.17
C HIS A 185 12.34 10.30 -20.42
N GLY A 186 13.62 9.91 -20.41
CA GLY A 186 14.18 9.01 -21.42
C GLY A 186 13.52 7.63 -21.42
N ALA A 187 13.24 7.06 -20.23
CA ALA A 187 12.53 5.79 -20.07
C ALA A 187 11.11 5.86 -20.64
N GLU A 188 10.37 6.93 -20.34
CA GLU A 188 9.03 7.18 -20.88
C GLU A 188 9.02 7.11 -22.42
N HIS A 189 9.89 7.91 -23.07
CA HIS A 189 9.96 7.97 -24.53
C HIS A 189 10.35 6.62 -25.15
N LYS A 190 11.30 5.90 -24.52
CA LYS A 190 11.75 4.60 -24.99
C LYS A 190 10.65 3.54 -24.88
N THR A 191 9.90 3.51 -23.78
CA THR A 191 8.76 2.61 -23.57
C THR A 191 7.66 2.85 -24.60
N ILE A 192 7.26 4.11 -24.81
CA ILE A 192 6.26 4.46 -25.82
C ILE A 192 6.73 4.04 -27.22
N THR A 193 7.97 4.37 -27.59
CA THR A 193 8.54 4.03 -28.90
C THR A 193 8.64 2.52 -29.11
N CYS A 194 8.99 1.75 -28.07
CA CYS A 194 9.05 0.30 -28.10
C CYS A 194 7.68 -0.30 -28.43
N PHE A 195 6.63 0.20 -27.78
CA PHE A 195 5.26 -0.21 -28.04
C PHE A 195 4.81 0.14 -29.48
N GLU A 196 5.09 1.36 -29.94
CA GLU A 196 4.68 1.81 -31.28
C GLU A 196 5.34 1.00 -32.41
N LYS A 197 6.61 0.59 -32.19
CA LYS A 197 7.33 -0.34 -33.08
C LYS A 197 6.81 -1.78 -33.04
N GLY A 198 5.88 -2.10 -32.13
CA GLY A 198 5.33 -3.44 -31.95
C GLY A 198 6.33 -4.44 -31.36
N MET A 199 7.36 -3.95 -30.66
CA MET A 199 8.30 -4.80 -29.93
C MET A 199 7.68 -5.20 -28.57
N PRO A 200 7.97 -6.39 -28.04
CA PRO A 200 7.60 -6.75 -26.67
C PRO A 200 8.16 -5.73 -25.67
N LEU A 201 7.31 -5.25 -24.75
CA LEU A 201 7.68 -4.27 -23.73
C LEU A 201 8.53 -4.92 -22.64
N THR A 202 9.82 -5.04 -22.91
CA THR A 202 10.85 -5.45 -21.95
C THR A 202 11.91 -4.35 -21.84
N PRO A 203 12.62 -4.22 -20.70
CA PRO A 203 13.70 -3.25 -20.55
C PRO A 203 14.74 -3.35 -21.67
N GLU A 204 15.13 -4.57 -22.05
CA GLU A 204 16.09 -4.83 -23.14
C GLU A 204 15.68 -4.26 -24.50
N ASN A 205 14.39 -4.39 -24.86
CA ASN A 205 13.86 -3.87 -26.12
C ASN A 205 13.64 -2.36 -26.05
N ALA A 206 13.12 -1.86 -24.93
CA ALA A 206 12.91 -0.44 -24.72
C ALA A 206 14.25 0.32 -24.76
N LYS A 207 15.32 -0.24 -24.18
CA LYS A 207 16.67 0.35 -24.20
C LYS A 207 17.21 0.63 -25.62
N LYS A 208 16.83 -0.18 -26.61
CA LYS A 208 17.22 0.00 -28.03
C LYS A 208 16.42 1.09 -28.75
N CYS A 209 15.38 1.63 -28.13
CA CYS A 209 14.51 2.64 -28.73
C CYS A 209 15.05 4.08 -28.54
N SER A 210 14.50 5.00 -29.33
CA SER A 210 14.90 6.40 -29.35
C SER A 210 14.38 7.13 -28.10
N ARG A 211 15.18 8.07 -27.57
CA ARG A 211 14.73 9.07 -26.58
C ARG A 211 14.09 10.30 -27.20
N ILE A 212 14.07 10.40 -28.53
CA ILE A 212 13.45 11.49 -29.27
C ILE A 212 12.09 11.03 -29.76
N HIS A 213 11.07 11.81 -29.47
CA HIS A 213 9.68 11.51 -29.79
C HIS A 213 8.91 12.76 -30.24
N ASP A 214 7.99 12.61 -31.19
CA ASP A 214 7.26 13.74 -31.80
C ASP A 214 6.26 14.42 -30.85
N ARG A 215 5.89 13.78 -29.74
CA ARG A 215 4.81 14.24 -28.83
C ARG A 215 5.32 14.48 -27.41
N CYS A 216 6.34 15.33 -27.27
CA CYS A 216 6.94 15.66 -25.99
C CYS A 216 6.54 17.08 -25.50
N GLY A 217 6.30 17.22 -24.20
CA GLY A 217 5.99 18.51 -23.56
C GLY A 217 7.14 19.53 -23.61
N THR A 218 8.40 19.10 -23.74
CA THR A 218 9.54 20.02 -23.87
C THR A 218 9.55 20.72 -25.23
N THR A 219 9.13 20.03 -26.28
CA THR A 219 8.89 20.64 -27.60
C THR A 219 7.72 21.62 -27.55
N PHE A 220 6.69 21.33 -26.76
CA PHE A 220 5.61 22.29 -26.50
C PHE A 220 6.12 23.57 -25.82
N LEU A 221 6.93 23.45 -24.76
CA LEU A 221 7.50 24.61 -24.06
C LEU A 221 8.35 25.49 -24.99
N PHE A 222 9.17 24.88 -25.85
CA PHE A 222 9.92 25.60 -26.88
C PHE A 222 8.98 26.35 -27.84
N LEU A 223 7.93 25.68 -28.34
CA LEU A 223 6.96 26.30 -29.24
C LEU A 223 6.23 27.47 -28.56
N VAL A 224 5.86 27.34 -27.29
CA VAL A 224 5.27 28.44 -26.51
C VAL A 224 6.19 29.65 -26.48
N MET A 225 7.48 29.46 -26.21
CA MET A 225 8.45 30.57 -26.24
C MET A 225 8.57 31.17 -27.64
N ALA A 226 8.77 30.35 -28.69
CA ALA A 226 8.94 30.84 -30.05
C ALA A 226 7.70 31.60 -30.56
N VAL A 227 6.51 31.04 -30.36
CA VAL A 227 5.22 31.68 -30.69
C VAL A 227 5.03 32.93 -29.86
N SER A 228 5.41 32.94 -28.57
CA SER A 228 5.33 34.14 -27.74
C SER A 228 6.17 35.29 -28.29
N ILE A 229 7.38 35.01 -28.78
CA ILE A 229 8.26 36.05 -29.35
C ILE A 229 7.59 36.68 -30.57
N ILE A 230 7.06 35.86 -31.49
CA ILE A 230 6.39 36.34 -32.70
C ILE A 230 5.13 37.13 -32.34
N VAL A 231 4.25 36.56 -31.50
CA VAL A 231 2.99 37.18 -31.10
C VAL A 231 3.23 38.50 -30.39
N PHE A 232 4.12 38.55 -29.40
CA PHE A 232 4.40 39.78 -28.66
C PHE A 232 5.17 40.81 -29.49
N SER A 233 6.00 40.40 -30.45
CA SER A 233 6.61 41.35 -31.39
C SER A 233 5.55 42.09 -32.22
N VAL A 234 4.53 41.38 -32.69
CA VAL A 234 3.42 41.98 -33.45
C VAL A 234 2.47 42.76 -32.56
N VAL A 235 2.05 42.20 -31.42
CA VAL A 235 1.12 42.86 -30.49
C VAL A 235 1.71 44.15 -29.94
N ASN A 236 2.97 44.15 -29.49
CA ASN A 236 3.61 45.36 -28.99
C ASN A 236 3.74 46.41 -30.10
N TRP A 237 4.12 46.02 -31.31
CA TRP A 237 4.19 46.94 -32.46
C TRP A 237 2.82 47.56 -32.77
N VAL A 238 1.74 46.76 -32.79
CA VAL A 238 0.38 47.29 -33.03
C VAL A 238 -0.08 48.23 -31.91
N CYS A 239 0.19 47.86 -30.65
CA CYS A 239 -0.19 48.68 -29.50
C CYS A 239 0.56 50.02 -29.44
N ASP A 240 1.80 50.06 -29.93
CA ASP A 240 2.63 51.25 -29.99
C ASP A 240 2.23 52.13 -31.19
N GLU A 241 2.26 51.58 -32.40
CA GLU A 241 2.08 52.35 -33.66
C GLU A 241 0.63 52.82 -33.88
N TYR A 242 -0.37 52.00 -33.54
CA TYR A 242 -1.76 52.26 -33.92
C TYR A 242 -2.69 52.64 -32.78
N LEU A 243 -2.33 52.32 -31.54
CA LEU A 243 -3.22 52.48 -30.38
C LEU A 243 -2.67 53.44 -29.31
N ASP A 244 -1.43 53.93 -29.46
CA ASP A 244 -0.72 54.85 -28.54
C ASP A 244 -0.83 54.45 -27.05
N ILE A 245 -0.82 53.13 -26.78
CA ILE A 245 -1.09 52.60 -25.43
C ILE A 245 0.11 52.82 -24.49
N PHE A 246 1.29 53.04 -25.05
CA PHE A 246 2.55 53.14 -24.29
C PHE A 246 3.04 54.58 -24.06
N ASN A 247 2.12 55.54 -23.93
CA ASN A 247 2.43 56.96 -23.75
C ASN A 247 2.45 57.42 -22.28
N TYR A 248 2.72 56.51 -21.32
CA TYR A 248 2.77 56.82 -19.89
C TYR A 248 4.20 56.72 -19.33
N GLY A 249 4.37 57.00 -18.03
CA GLY A 249 5.66 56.84 -17.35
C GLY A 249 6.19 55.40 -17.40
N LYS A 250 7.53 55.23 -17.29
CA LYS A 250 8.23 53.93 -17.45
C LYS A 250 7.58 52.77 -16.67
N VAL A 251 7.18 53.03 -15.43
CA VAL A 251 6.56 52.03 -14.55
C VAL A 251 5.18 51.62 -15.07
N VAL A 252 4.37 52.58 -15.52
CA VAL A 252 3.02 52.33 -16.03
C VAL A 252 3.08 51.55 -17.34
N ASN A 253 3.97 51.94 -18.26
CA ASN A 253 4.20 51.22 -19.52
C ASN A 253 4.64 49.77 -19.28
N PHE A 254 5.52 49.54 -18.31
CA PHE A 254 5.91 48.19 -17.92
C PHE A 254 4.72 47.37 -17.41
N LEU A 255 3.89 47.95 -16.53
CA LEU A 255 2.68 47.28 -16.01
C LEU A 255 1.67 46.97 -17.11
N ILE A 256 1.50 47.86 -18.08
CA ILE A 256 0.64 47.64 -19.25
C ILE A 256 1.18 46.48 -20.07
N GLN A 257 2.46 46.50 -20.46
CA GLN A 257 3.08 45.40 -21.23
C GLN A 257 2.99 44.07 -20.49
N PHE A 258 3.22 44.07 -19.18
CA PHE A 258 3.11 42.89 -18.34
C PHE A 258 1.67 42.35 -18.30
N SER A 259 0.68 43.25 -18.19
CA SER A 259 -0.74 42.90 -18.20
C SER A 259 -1.18 42.33 -19.56
N ILE A 260 -0.74 42.92 -20.67
CA ILE A 260 -0.96 42.39 -22.02
C ILE A 260 -0.38 40.98 -22.14
N LYS A 261 0.83 40.74 -21.63
CA LYS A 261 1.46 39.41 -21.63
C LYS A 261 0.64 38.37 -20.87
N ILE A 262 0.11 38.72 -19.70
CA ILE A 262 -0.77 37.83 -18.92
C ILE A 262 -2.07 37.56 -19.69
N LEU A 263 -2.69 38.59 -20.26
CA LEU A 263 -3.95 38.47 -21.00
C LEU A 263 -3.82 37.59 -22.26
N PHE A 264 -2.70 37.69 -22.97
CA PHE A 264 -2.43 36.91 -24.19
C PHE A 264 -1.82 35.53 -23.92
N LEU A 265 -1.45 35.20 -22.68
CA LEU A 265 -0.88 33.89 -22.33
C LEU A 265 -1.78 32.70 -22.75
N PRO A 266 -3.11 32.72 -22.54
CA PRO A 266 -4.00 31.69 -23.05
C PRO A 266 -3.97 31.57 -24.58
N PHE A 267 -3.93 32.70 -25.29
CA PHE A 267 -3.86 32.70 -26.76
C PHE A 267 -2.55 32.06 -27.24
N VAL A 268 -1.42 32.45 -26.67
CA VAL A 268 -0.10 31.87 -27.02
C VAL A 268 -0.07 30.37 -26.74
N ALA A 269 -0.55 29.93 -25.58
CA ALA A 269 -0.60 28.51 -25.21
C ALA A 269 -1.49 27.71 -26.17
N GLY A 270 -2.68 28.23 -26.49
CA GLY A 270 -3.60 27.62 -27.45
C GLY A 270 -3.00 27.50 -28.85
N LEU A 271 -2.38 28.57 -29.35
CA LEU A 271 -1.79 28.61 -30.69
C LEU A 271 -0.61 27.63 -30.79
N SER A 272 0.25 27.62 -29.77
CA SER A 272 1.38 26.70 -29.68
C SER A 272 0.94 25.24 -29.66
N TYR A 273 -0.20 24.94 -29.03
CA TYR A 273 -0.76 23.59 -29.00
C TYR A 273 -1.25 23.14 -30.38
N GLU A 274 -1.90 24.04 -31.13
CA GLU A 274 -2.31 23.75 -32.51
C GLU A 274 -1.11 23.54 -33.42
N VAL A 275 -0.08 24.38 -33.30
CA VAL A 275 1.20 24.22 -34.04
C VAL A 275 1.84 22.87 -33.70
N LEU A 276 1.94 22.52 -32.42
CA LEU A 276 2.48 21.21 -32.00
C LEU A 276 1.69 20.05 -32.61
N LYS A 277 0.35 20.13 -32.59
CA LYS A 277 -0.52 19.08 -33.13
C LYS A 277 -0.38 18.93 -34.64
N LEU A 278 -0.20 20.04 -35.36
CA LEU A 278 0.07 20.04 -36.81
C LEU A 278 1.43 19.40 -37.11
N LEU A 279 2.47 19.79 -36.37
CA LEU A 279 3.81 19.23 -36.51
C LEU A 279 3.83 17.73 -36.17
N ALA A 280 3.16 17.30 -35.10
CA ALA A 280 3.11 15.90 -34.69
C ALA A 280 2.36 15.00 -35.70
N LYS A 281 1.39 15.54 -36.44
CA LYS A 281 0.67 14.79 -37.48
C LYS A 281 1.44 14.66 -38.79
N SER A 282 2.34 15.60 -39.07
CA SER A 282 3.06 15.62 -40.34
C SER A 282 4.44 14.94 -40.24
N GLN A 283 4.72 14.11 -41.24
CA GLN A 283 6.00 13.41 -41.45
C GLN A 283 6.81 14.07 -42.58
N SER A 284 6.39 15.24 -43.08
CA SER A 284 7.05 15.91 -44.20
C SER A 284 8.44 16.43 -43.81
N LYS A 285 9.44 16.19 -44.67
CA LYS A 285 10.82 16.68 -44.52
C LYS A 285 10.90 18.21 -44.49
N ILE A 286 9.93 18.91 -45.07
CA ILE A 286 9.86 20.38 -45.11
C ILE A 286 9.62 20.96 -43.70
N LEU A 287 8.93 20.24 -42.82
CA LEU A 287 8.65 20.68 -41.46
C LEU A 287 9.75 20.29 -40.46
N LEU A 288 10.77 19.56 -40.90
CA LEU A 288 11.88 19.11 -40.05
C LEU A 288 12.68 20.27 -39.44
N PRO A 289 13.00 21.37 -40.15
CA PRO A 289 13.69 22.52 -39.56
C PRO A 289 12.91 23.16 -38.40
N ILE A 290 11.58 23.13 -38.45
CA ILE A 290 10.71 23.67 -37.39
C ILE A 290 10.70 22.74 -36.17
N LYS A 291 10.80 21.42 -36.39
CA LYS A 291 10.89 20.42 -35.31
C LYS A 291 12.29 20.31 -34.68
N ALA A 292 13.34 20.59 -35.45
CA ALA A 292 14.72 20.33 -35.07
C ALA A 292 15.14 21.00 -33.74
N PRO A 293 14.78 22.28 -33.45
CA PRO A 293 15.07 22.88 -32.15
C PRO A 293 14.40 22.15 -30.99
N GLY A 294 13.16 21.70 -31.18
CA GLY A 294 12.43 20.88 -30.20
C GLY A 294 13.14 19.55 -29.93
N PHE A 295 13.64 18.88 -30.97
CA PHE A 295 14.42 17.65 -30.82
C PHE A 295 15.78 17.87 -30.15
N ALA A 296 16.44 18.99 -30.43
CA ALA A 296 17.67 19.37 -29.74
C ALA A 296 17.41 19.57 -28.24
N LEU A 297 16.31 20.23 -27.87
CA LEU A 297 15.93 20.39 -26.47
C LEU A 297 15.59 19.06 -25.79
N GLN A 298 14.96 18.12 -26.50
CA GLN A 298 14.75 16.75 -25.99
C GLN A 298 16.07 16.04 -25.69
N LYS A 299 17.13 16.25 -26.48
CA LYS A 299 18.45 15.68 -26.18
C LYS A 299 19.06 16.23 -24.89
N LEU A 300 18.71 17.46 -24.50
CA LEU A 300 19.15 18.08 -23.25
C LEU A 300 18.31 17.64 -22.05
N THR A 301 17.01 17.49 -22.27
CA THR A 301 15.99 17.19 -21.23
C THR A 301 15.66 15.70 -21.11
N THR A 302 16.40 14.84 -21.83
CA THR A 302 16.37 13.38 -21.67
C THR A 302 17.77 12.84 -21.48
N ARG A 303 17.91 11.76 -20.71
CA ARG A 303 19.16 11.01 -20.52
C ARG A 303 18.90 9.52 -20.73
N GLU A 304 19.98 8.75 -20.91
CA GLU A 304 19.86 7.30 -21.02
C GLU A 304 19.38 6.71 -19.69
N PRO A 305 18.24 6.01 -19.65
CA PRO A 305 17.76 5.36 -18.44
C PRO A 305 18.53 4.07 -18.16
N THR A 306 18.56 3.69 -16.90
CA THR A 306 18.96 2.36 -16.45
C THR A 306 17.80 1.36 -16.63
N ASP A 307 18.09 0.07 -16.52
CA ASP A 307 17.10 -0.98 -16.82
C ASP A 307 15.95 -0.98 -15.80
N ASP A 308 16.25 -0.70 -14.53
CA ASP A 308 15.29 -0.50 -13.43
C ASP A 308 14.35 0.69 -13.67
N MET A 309 14.80 1.77 -14.31
CA MET A 309 13.94 2.89 -14.70
C MET A 309 13.01 2.53 -15.87
N LEU A 310 13.47 1.68 -16.78
CA LEU A 310 12.64 1.16 -17.87
C LEU A 310 11.54 0.25 -17.34
N GLU A 311 11.81 -0.57 -16.33
CA GLU A 311 10.79 -1.38 -15.65
C GLU A 311 9.68 -0.51 -15.06
N VAL A 312 10.03 0.58 -14.38
CA VAL A 312 9.06 1.53 -13.82
C VAL A 312 8.20 2.15 -14.92
N ALA A 313 8.82 2.62 -16.02
CA ALA A 313 8.10 3.19 -17.15
C ALA A 313 7.17 2.17 -17.83
N ILE A 314 7.61 0.91 -17.97
CA ILE A 314 6.82 -0.19 -18.52
C ILE A 314 5.64 -0.53 -17.59
N ALA A 315 5.85 -0.56 -16.27
CA ALA A 315 4.80 -0.81 -15.29
C ALA A 315 3.69 0.26 -15.37
N ALA A 316 4.06 1.54 -15.40
CA ALA A 316 3.10 2.63 -15.59
C ALA A 316 2.35 2.50 -16.93
N PHE A 317 3.07 2.18 -18.01
CA PHE A 317 2.47 2.03 -19.35
C PHE A 317 1.47 0.88 -19.41
N ASN A 318 1.87 -0.31 -18.98
CA ASN A 318 1.02 -1.50 -18.98
C ASN A 318 -0.21 -1.29 -18.10
N ARG A 319 -0.05 -0.66 -16.94
CA ARG A 319 -1.17 -0.35 -16.06
C ARG A 319 -2.24 0.50 -16.75
N VAL A 320 -1.82 1.56 -17.44
CA VAL A 320 -2.74 2.41 -18.21
C VAL A 320 -3.33 1.67 -19.39
N TYR A 321 -2.52 0.89 -20.10
CA TYR A 321 -2.96 0.09 -21.24
C TYR A 321 -4.08 -0.87 -20.85
N ASP A 322 -3.86 -1.66 -19.79
CA ASP A 322 -4.84 -2.61 -19.24
C ASP A 322 -6.13 -1.91 -18.78
N MET A 323 -6.00 -0.76 -18.11
CA MET A 323 -7.16 0.02 -17.69
C MET A 323 -7.94 0.58 -18.88
N ASP A 324 -7.26 1.06 -19.93
CA ASP A 324 -7.92 1.55 -21.14
C ASP A 324 -8.64 0.42 -21.92
N GLU A 325 -8.14 -0.82 -21.85
CA GLU A 325 -8.78 -2.00 -22.45
C GLU A 325 -9.93 -2.57 -21.59
N ASP A 326 -9.78 -2.57 -20.27
CA ASP A 326 -10.74 -3.14 -19.31
C ASP A 326 -11.29 -2.09 -18.32
N PRO A 327 -12.55 -1.65 -18.50
CA PRO A 327 -13.21 -0.72 -17.59
C PRO A 327 -13.43 -1.27 -16.17
N SER A 328 -13.48 -2.60 -15.99
CA SER A 328 -13.71 -3.24 -14.69
C SER A 328 -12.47 -3.26 -13.80
N ARG A 329 -11.29 -3.04 -14.39
CA ARG A 329 -10.03 -3.03 -13.66
C ARG A 329 -10.07 -1.94 -12.56
N PRO A 330 -9.84 -2.31 -11.28
CA PRO A 330 -9.98 -1.38 -10.15
C PRO A 330 -8.92 -0.30 -10.18
N GLU A 331 -9.16 0.82 -9.49
CA GLU A 331 -8.13 1.83 -9.20
C GLU A 331 -7.15 1.28 -8.15
N THR A 332 -5.92 1.82 -8.11
CA THR A 332 -4.91 1.43 -7.11
C THR A 332 -4.30 2.66 -6.48
N ASP A 333 -3.91 2.53 -5.22
CA ASP A 333 -3.18 3.55 -4.47
C ASP A 333 -1.73 3.14 -4.24
N PHE A 334 -0.86 4.12 -4.04
CA PHE A 334 0.47 3.85 -3.52
C PHE A 334 0.35 3.24 -2.13
N THR A 335 1.06 2.14 -1.87
CA THR A 335 1.32 1.75 -0.50
C THR A 335 2.35 2.71 0.07
N VAL A 336 1.89 3.65 0.88
CA VAL A 336 2.73 4.60 1.61
C VAL A 336 2.95 4.11 3.03
N SER A 337 4.02 4.59 3.67
CA SER A 337 4.22 4.36 5.09
C SER A 337 3.02 4.89 5.87
N LYS A 338 2.54 4.10 6.84
CA LYS A 338 1.44 4.46 7.74
C LYS A 338 1.91 4.33 9.17
N SER A 339 1.51 5.23 10.06
CA SER A 339 1.79 5.02 11.48
C SER A 339 1.03 3.81 12.01
N VAL A 340 1.60 3.12 12.99
CA VAL A 340 0.99 1.94 13.64
C VAL A 340 -0.41 2.28 14.13
N LYS A 341 -0.57 3.40 14.85
CA LYS A 341 -1.86 3.92 15.29
C LYS A 341 -2.87 4.05 14.15
N LYS A 342 -2.50 4.78 13.09
CA LYS A 342 -3.41 5.06 11.97
C LYS A 342 -3.81 3.78 11.23
N TYR A 343 -2.86 2.89 10.98
CA TYR A 343 -3.14 1.62 10.32
C TYR A 343 -4.09 0.75 11.16
N THR A 344 -3.88 0.71 12.47
CA THR A 344 -4.73 -0.04 13.41
C THR A 344 -6.15 0.50 13.41
N GLU A 345 -6.34 1.82 13.50
CA GLU A 345 -7.67 2.46 13.45
C GLU A 345 -8.40 2.19 12.13
N GLU A 346 -7.69 2.29 10.99
CA GLU A 346 -8.24 1.98 9.66
C GLU A 346 -8.69 0.50 9.58
N LEU A 347 -7.86 -0.43 10.05
CA LEU A 347 -8.15 -1.85 10.00
C LEU A 347 -9.30 -2.25 10.93
N LYS A 348 -9.35 -1.68 12.15
CA LYS A 348 -10.48 -1.88 13.09
C LYS A 348 -11.81 -1.46 12.44
N ALA A 349 -11.83 -0.31 11.77
CA ALA A 349 -13.03 0.15 11.08
C ALA A 349 -13.46 -0.80 9.94
N ILE A 350 -12.49 -1.31 9.16
CA ILE A 350 -12.76 -2.28 8.08
C ILE A 350 -13.32 -3.60 8.63
N PHE A 351 -12.76 -4.11 9.73
CA PHE A 351 -13.22 -5.36 10.35
C PHE A 351 -14.60 -5.19 11.00
N ALA A 352 -14.83 -4.09 11.71
CA ALA A 352 -16.13 -3.77 12.30
C ALA A 352 -17.24 -3.68 11.23
N GLU A 353 -16.97 -3.07 10.07
CA GLU A 353 -17.92 -3.00 8.95
C GLU A 353 -18.32 -4.40 8.43
N LYS A 354 -17.43 -5.39 8.59
CA LYS A 354 -17.64 -6.77 8.16
C LYS A 354 -18.11 -7.70 9.26
N GLY A 355 -18.36 -7.18 10.47
CA GLY A 355 -18.75 -7.98 11.64
C GLY A 355 -17.64 -8.88 12.16
N ILE A 356 -16.38 -8.54 11.88
CA ILE A 356 -15.18 -9.18 12.43
C ILE A 356 -14.81 -8.45 13.73
N ASP A 357 -14.34 -9.20 14.73
CA ASP A 357 -13.92 -8.64 16.02
C ASP A 357 -12.76 -7.65 15.83
N GLU A 358 -12.86 -6.47 16.44
CA GLU A 358 -11.85 -5.43 16.37
C GLU A 358 -10.50 -5.87 16.97
N SER A 359 -10.52 -6.80 17.93
CA SER A 359 -9.30 -7.35 18.54
C SER A 359 -8.43 -8.12 17.55
N ASP A 360 -9.00 -8.67 16.47
CA ASP A 360 -8.22 -9.31 15.41
C ASP A 360 -7.32 -8.30 14.68
N ALA A 361 -7.79 -7.07 14.49
CA ALA A 361 -6.99 -6.01 13.91
C ALA A 361 -5.82 -5.65 14.85
N GLU A 362 -6.08 -5.56 16.16
CA GLU A 362 -5.04 -5.29 17.15
C GLU A 362 -4.01 -6.41 17.23
N TRP A 363 -4.45 -7.68 17.25
CA TRP A 363 -3.57 -8.84 17.24
C TRP A 363 -2.71 -8.88 15.97
N LEU A 364 -3.31 -8.71 14.80
CA LEU A 364 -2.58 -8.71 13.53
C LEU A 364 -1.48 -7.65 13.52
N VAL A 365 -1.82 -6.41 13.86
CA VAL A 365 -0.84 -5.33 13.87
C VAL A 365 0.21 -5.56 14.94
N SER A 366 -0.18 -5.96 16.15
CA SER A 366 0.75 -6.22 17.24
C SER A 366 1.79 -7.28 16.88
N LEU A 367 1.34 -8.46 16.42
CA LEU A 367 2.22 -9.59 16.11
C LEU A 367 3.17 -9.28 14.95
N LYS A 368 2.71 -8.53 13.96
CA LYS A 368 3.52 -8.21 12.79
C LYS A 368 4.45 -7.02 12.99
N THR A 369 4.08 -6.05 13.82
CA THR A 369 4.92 -4.87 14.10
C THR A 369 5.81 -5.04 15.33
N GLY A 370 5.50 -6.00 16.21
CA GLY A 370 6.16 -6.19 17.50
C GLY A 370 5.73 -5.17 18.57
N VAL A 371 4.79 -4.29 18.25
CA VAL A 371 4.24 -3.31 19.20
C VAL A 371 3.21 -4.01 20.09
N PRO A 372 3.28 -3.87 21.43
CA PRO A 372 2.27 -4.44 22.31
C PRO A 372 0.87 -3.87 22.04
N ARG A 373 -0.17 -4.69 22.14
CA ARG A 373 -1.57 -4.28 21.91
C ARG A 373 -1.98 -3.03 22.70
N SER A 374 -1.54 -2.92 23.94
CA SER A 374 -1.82 -1.77 24.83
C SER A 374 -1.21 -0.45 24.34
N GLU A 375 -0.21 -0.50 23.47
CA GLU A 375 0.54 0.67 22.98
C GLU A 375 0.13 1.09 21.56
N LEU A 376 -0.64 0.26 20.84
CA LEU A 376 -1.01 0.51 19.44
C LEU A 376 -1.69 1.87 19.23
N ALA A 377 -2.60 2.26 20.13
CA ALA A 377 -3.36 3.51 20.04
C ALA A 377 -2.49 4.78 20.26
N GLN A 378 -1.27 4.62 20.78
CA GLN A 378 -0.36 5.70 21.16
C GLN A 378 0.92 5.70 20.32
N THR A 379 1.12 4.70 19.46
CA THR A 379 2.36 4.50 18.72
C THR A 379 2.30 5.13 17.33
N ASP A 380 3.07 6.19 17.12
CA ASP A 380 3.21 6.88 15.83
C ASP A 380 4.37 6.38 14.96
N THR A 381 5.03 5.28 15.36
CA THR A 381 6.07 4.62 14.56
C THR A 381 5.53 4.28 13.17
N LEU A 382 6.31 4.59 12.13
CA LEU A 382 5.94 4.33 10.75
C LEU A 382 6.16 2.85 10.40
N ILE A 383 5.12 2.22 9.86
CA ILE A 383 5.17 0.93 9.20
C ILE A 383 5.65 1.17 7.76
N VAL A 384 6.74 0.50 7.39
CA VAL A 384 7.29 0.58 6.02
C VAL A 384 6.34 -0.03 4.98
N PRO A 385 6.35 0.43 3.71
CA PRO A 385 5.40 -0.02 2.69
C PRO A 385 5.38 -1.53 2.42
N SER A 386 6.53 -2.21 2.49
CA SER A 386 6.62 -3.67 2.41
C SER A 386 5.79 -4.35 3.50
N LYS A 387 5.88 -3.84 4.73
CA LYS A 387 5.17 -4.39 5.88
C LYS A 387 3.68 -4.05 5.87
N VAL A 388 3.31 -2.86 5.39
CA VAL A 388 1.89 -2.52 5.13
C VAL A 388 1.28 -3.50 4.13
N ARG A 389 1.99 -3.88 3.06
CA ARG A 389 1.51 -4.89 2.10
C ARG A 389 1.30 -6.26 2.75
N GLU A 390 2.25 -6.73 3.55
CA GLU A 390 2.11 -8.00 4.28
C GLU A 390 0.86 -7.98 5.20
N LEU A 391 0.64 -6.87 5.92
CA LEU A 391 -0.54 -6.68 6.76
C LEU A 391 -1.83 -6.67 5.93
N ASP A 392 -1.85 -5.96 4.81
CA ASP A 392 -3.01 -5.88 3.92
C ASP A 392 -3.35 -7.25 3.29
N GLU A 393 -2.35 -8.08 2.97
CA GLU A 393 -2.53 -9.44 2.48
C GLU A 393 -3.19 -10.34 3.53
N ILE A 394 -2.71 -10.31 4.78
CA ILE A 394 -3.28 -11.08 5.89
C ILE A 394 -4.68 -10.58 6.23
N ALA A 395 -4.89 -9.27 6.27
CA ALA A 395 -6.21 -8.68 6.44
C ALA A 395 -7.16 -9.10 5.31
N GLY A 396 -6.67 -9.18 4.07
CA GLY A 396 -7.40 -9.68 2.91
C GLY A 396 -7.87 -11.13 3.09
N GLU A 397 -7.00 -12.03 3.56
CA GLU A 397 -7.39 -13.39 3.92
C GLU A 397 -8.43 -13.41 5.04
N ARG A 398 -8.23 -12.60 6.08
CA ARG A 398 -9.14 -12.52 7.24
C ARG A 398 -10.54 -12.10 6.84
N LEU A 399 -10.65 -11.16 5.91
CA LEU A 399 -11.92 -10.67 5.35
C LEU A 399 -12.72 -11.75 4.59
N THR A 400 -12.12 -12.89 4.23
CA THR A 400 -12.84 -14.02 3.63
C THR A 400 -13.70 -14.78 4.66
N GLY A 401 -13.39 -14.63 5.95
CA GLY A 401 -13.99 -15.36 7.07
C GLY A 401 -13.08 -16.42 7.68
N LYS A 402 -11.89 -16.65 7.11
CA LYS A 402 -10.88 -17.56 7.69
C LYS A 402 -10.44 -17.03 9.08
N PRO A 403 -10.32 -17.88 10.12
CA PRO A 403 -9.84 -17.47 11.43
C PRO A 403 -8.44 -16.84 11.38
N LEU A 404 -8.20 -15.80 12.18
CA LEU A 404 -6.91 -15.09 12.21
C LEU A 404 -5.74 -16.06 12.49
N TRP A 405 -5.88 -16.93 13.49
CA TRP A 405 -4.82 -17.85 13.91
C TRP A 405 -4.47 -18.89 12.85
N TYR A 406 -5.42 -19.32 12.01
CA TYR A 406 -5.13 -20.17 10.85
C TYR A 406 -4.43 -19.43 9.71
N ILE A 407 -4.56 -18.11 9.63
CA ILE A 407 -3.81 -17.30 8.65
C ILE A 407 -2.38 -17.08 9.14
N LEU A 408 -2.22 -16.84 10.45
CA LEU A 408 -0.90 -16.71 11.08
C LEU A 408 -0.16 -18.05 11.19
N GLY A 409 -0.91 -19.16 11.31
CA GLY A 409 -0.40 -20.53 11.40
C GLY A 409 -0.04 -20.99 12.82
N THR A 410 -0.03 -20.07 13.79
CA THR A 410 0.29 -20.35 15.19
C THR A 410 -0.63 -19.56 16.14
N ALA A 411 -0.80 -20.09 17.35
CA ALA A 411 -1.44 -19.44 18.48
C ALA A 411 -0.56 -19.64 19.73
N GLU A 412 -0.50 -18.63 20.60
CA GLU A 412 0.15 -18.77 21.91
C GLU A 412 -0.81 -19.48 22.88
N PHE A 413 -0.29 -20.47 23.62
CA PHE A 413 -1.03 -21.15 24.68
C PHE A 413 -0.09 -21.48 25.85
N TYR A 414 -0.41 -20.97 27.04
CA TYR A 414 0.38 -21.18 28.26
C TYR A 414 1.86 -20.80 28.11
N GLY A 415 2.14 -19.76 27.32
CA GLY A 415 3.51 -19.29 27.01
C GLY A 415 4.26 -20.12 25.96
N TYR A 416 3.58 -21.07 25.29
CA TYR A 416 4.15 -21.89 24.22
C TYR A 416 3.51 -21.55 22.87
N GLU A 417 4.31 -21.57 21.81
CA GLU A 417 3.80 -21.41 20.44
C GLU A 417 3.25 -22.76 19.94
N ILE A 418 1.96 -22.76 19.59
CA ILE A 418 1.22 -23.94 19.12
C ILE A 418 0.80 -23.69 17.68
N LYS A 419 1.26 -24.52 16.75
CA LYS A 419 0.78 -24.51 15.36
C LYS A 419 -0.68 -24.91 15.30
N VAL A 420 -1.43 -24.18 14.48
CA VAL A 420 -2.86 -24.38 14.26
C VAL A 420 -3.20 -24.24 12.79
N ASP A 421 -4.02 -25.18 12.30
CA ASP A 421 -4.65 -25.13 10.99
C ASP A 421 -5.98 -25.90 11.03
N GLY A 422 -6.63 -26.06 9.88
CA GLY A 422 -7.94 -26.70 9.76
C GLY A 422 -8.02 -28.17 10.21
N ARG A 423 -6.93 -28.78 10.71
CA ARG A 423 -6.93 -30.11 11.33
C ARG A 423 -7.42 -30.11 12.79
N VAL A 424 -7.35 -28.98 13.50
CA VAL A 424 -7.57 -28.91 14.96
C VAL A 424 -8.39 -27.70 15.39
N LEU A 425 -9.06 -27.81 16.54
CA LEU A 425 -9.65 -26.65 17.23
C LEU A 425 -8.53 -25.66 17.61
N ILE A 426 -8.75 -24.37 17.40
CA ILE A 426 -7.82 -23.33 17.87
C ILE A 426 -7.85 -23.32 19.41
N PRO A 427 -6.71 -23.41 20.12
CA PRO A 427 -6.68 -23.31 21.58
C PRO A 427 -7.40 -22.07 22.08
N ARG A 428 -8.28 -22.25 23.08
CA ARG A 428 -9.06 -21.16 23.66
C ARG A 428 -8.39 -20.62 24.92
N PRO A 429 -8.50 -19.31 25.21
CA PRO A 429 -7.97 -18.73 26.45
C PRO A 429 -8.51 -19.44 27.71
N GLU A 430 -9.78 -19.86 27.70
CA GLU A 430 -10.39 -20.59 28.80
C GLU A 430 -9.70 -21.94 29.05
N THR A 431 -9.27 -22.64 27.99
CA THR A 431 -8.58 -23.93 28.11
C THR A 431 -7.23 -23.81 28.80
N GLU A 432 -6.62 -22.62 28.86
CA GLU A 432 -5.41 -22.40 29.66
C GLU A 432 -5.66 -22.63 31.16
N LEU A 433 -6.84 -22.30 31.68
CA LEU A 433 -7.22 -22.59 33.06
C LEU A 433 -7.34 -24.11 33.31
N LEU A 434 -7.80 -24.88 32.32
CA LEU A 434 -7.81 -26.34 32.41
C LEU A 434 -6.37 -26.88 32.54
N ALA A 435 -5.47 -26.39 31.69
CA ALA A 435 -4.05 -26.74 31.75
C ALA A 435 -3.42 -26.28 33.08
N GLU A 436 -3.75 -25.10 33.59
CA GLU A 436 -3.27 -24.58 34.87
C GLU A 436 -3.70 -25.50 36.03
N ASN A 437 -4.96 -25.91 36.06
CA ASN A 437 -5.48 -26.83 37.08
C ASN A 437 -4.84 -28.22 37.00
N ALA A 438 -4.56 -28.71 35.78
CA ALA A 438 -3.82 -29.94 35.57
C ALA A 438 -2.40 -29.82 36.13
N VAL A 439 -1.66 -28.77 35.75
CA VAL A 439 -0.30 -28.48 36.19
C VAL A 439 -0.19 -28.30 37.70
N LYS A 440 -1.20 -27.70 38.35
CA LYS A 440 -1.26 -27.55 39.82
C LYS A 440 -1.50 -28.88 40.54
N SER A 441 -2.10 -29.85 39.86
CA SER A 441 -2.44 -31.16 40.45
C SER A 441 -1.34 -32.22 40.27
N LEU A 442 -0.22 -31.86 39.62
CA LEU A 442 0.87 -32.80 39.34
C LEU A 442 1.70 -33.13 40.58
N GLU A 443 1.98 -34.42 40.75
CA GLU A 443 2.90 -34.98 41.73
C GLU A 443 4.01 -35.82 41.06
N GLU A 444 5.05 -36.14 41.82
CA GLU A 444 6.17 -36.97 41.34
C GLU A 444 5.69 -38.37 40.97
N GLY A 445 6.05 -38.84 39.77
CA GLY A 445 5.67 -40.17 39.28
C GLY A 445 4.29 -40.26 38.63
N ASP A 446 3.58 -39.13 38.48
CA ASP A 446 2.24 -39.12 37.89
C ASP A 446 2.22 -39.59 36.43
N LYS A 447 1.15 -40.31 36.10
CA LYS A 447 0.78 -40.64 34.72
C LYS A 447 -0.41 -39.77 34.32
N VAL A 448 -0.24 -38.92 33.32
CA VAL A 448 -1.27 -38.01 32.83
C VAL A 448 -1.78 -38.48 31.47
N LEU A 449 -3.10 -38.45 31.29
CA LEU A 449 -3.76 -38.66 30.00
C LEU A 449 -4.49 -37.38 29.58
N ASP A 450 -4.18 -36.86 28.41
CA ASP A 450 -4.93 -35.82 27.72
C ASP A 450 -5.85 -36.48 26.66
N LEU A 451 -7.15 -36.47 26.90
CA LEU A 451 -8.18 -37.01 26.00
C LEU A 451 -8.73 -35.90 25.11
N CYS A 452 -8.89 -36.20 23.81
CA CYS A 452 -9.29 -35.24 22.80
C CYS A 452 -8.26 -34.10 22.67
N THR A 453 -6.99 -34.49 22.53
CA THR A 453 -5.83 -33.57 22.65
C THR A 453 -5.79 -32.47 21.58
N GLY A 454 -6.43 -32.68 20.42
CA GLY A 454 -6.45 -31.71 19.34
C GLY A 454 -5.04 -31.31 18.90
N SER A 455 -4.68 -30.05 19.12
CA SER A 455 -3.34 -29.50 18.80
C SER A 455 -2.23 -29.95 19.75
N GLY A 456 -2.56 -30.66 20.83
CA GLY A 456 -1.62 -31.07 21.88
C GLY A 456 -1.37 -30.00 22.94
N CYS A 457 -2.06 -28.86 22.91
CA CYS A 457 -1.72 -27.69 23.73
C CYS A 457 -1.73 -27.97 25.24
N VAL A 458 -2.72 -28.73 25.74
CA VAL A 458 -2.81 -29.11 27.17
C VAL A 458 -1.70 -30.10 27.54
N ALA A 459 -1.51 -31.16 26.75
CA ALA A 459 -0.44 -32.14 26.97
C ALA A 459 0.96 -31.51 26.96
N ILE A 460 1.22 -30.57 26.04
CA ILE A 460 2.47 -29.80 25.95
C ILE A 460 2.66 -28.94 27.19
N ALA A 461 1.65 -28.17 27.59
CA ALA A 461 1.71 -27.34 28.79
C ALA A 461 2.03 -28.20 30.04
N VAL A 462 1.34 -29.32 30.22
CA VAL A 462 1.57 -30.27 31.32
C VAL A 462 3.00 -30.83 31.29
N CYS A 463 3.46 -31.35 30.15
CA CYS A 463 4.78 -31.96 30.01
C CYS A 463 5.90 -30.95 30.32
N LYS A 464 5.82 -29.75 29.73
CA LYS A 464 6.82 -28.70 29.90
C LYS A 464 6.85 -28.15 31.32
N GLN A 465 5.70 -27.92 31.92
CA GLN A 465 5.61 -27.46 33.32
C GLN A 465 6.04 -28.53 34.32
N ALA A 466 5.78 -29.81 34.07
CA ALA A 466 6.34 -30.89 34.87
C ALA A 466 7.87 -30.91 34.84
N ALA A 467 8.45 -30.73 33.64
CA ALA A 467 9.90 -30.66 33.47
C ALA A 467 10.51 -29.43 34.18
N GLU A 468 9.87 -28.26 34.11
CA GLU A 468 10.29 -27.06 34.85
C GLU A 468 10.27 -27.27 36.38
N LYS A 469 9.24 -27.95 36.89
CA LYS A 469 9.12 -28.35 38.30
C LYS A 469 10.04 -29.52 38.68
N LYS A 470 10.76 -30.11 37.72
CA LYS A 470 11.60 -31.31 37.89
C LYS A 470 10.83 -32.53 38.41
N LEU A 471 9.58 -32.66 38.00
CA LEU A 471 8.74 -33.81 38.35
C LEU A 471 8.87 -34.91 37.29
N GLY A 472 9.06 -36.15 37.73
CA GLY A 472 9.07 -37.34 36.89
C GLY A 472 7.65 -37.74 36.43
N VAL A 473 7.06 -36.96 35.52
CA VAL A 473 5.70 -37.20 35.00
C VAL A 473 5.76 -37.83 33.61
N SER A 474 4.86 -38.77 33.33
CA SER A 474 4.67 -39.31 31.98
C SER A 474 3.34 -38.84 31.39
N VAL A 475 3.38 -38.24 30.20
CA VAL A 475 2.20 -37.67 29.53
C VAL A 475 1.84 -38.53 28.32
N THR A 476 0.58 -38.94 28.26
CA THR A 476 -0.04 -39.57 27.09
C THR A 476 -1.13 -38.67 26.56
N ALA A 477 -1.19 -38.47 25.25
CA ALA A 477 -2.21 -37.67 24.58
C ALA A 477 -2.93 -38.55 23.56
N SER A 478 -4.24 -38.35 23.42
CA SER A 478 -5.05 -39.15 22.49
C SER A 478 -6.11 -38.33 21.79
N ASP A 479 -6.37 -38.70 20.54
CA ASP A 479 -7.41 -38.13 19.71
C ASP A 479 -7.97 -39.21 18.77
N ILE A 480 -9.21 -39.02 18.31
CA ILE A 480 -9.80 -39.86 17.27
C ILE A 480 -9.34 -39.43 15.87
N SER A 481 -8.94 -38.16 15.73
CA SER A 481 -8.44 -37.60 14.48
C SER A 481 -6.95 -37.86 14.33
N LYS A 482 -6.59 -38.68 13.34
CA LYS A 482 -5.19 -38.88 12.95
C LYS A 482 -4.53 -37.56 12.53
N ASP A 483 -5.24 -36.72 11.78
CA ASP A 483 -4.73 -35.41 11.33
C ASP A 483 -4.42 -34.48 12.51
N ALA A 484 -5.23 -34.53 13.57
CA ALA A 484 -4.98 -33.78 14.80
C ALA A 484 -3.72 -34.27 15.51
N LEU A 485 -3.54 -35.59 15.62
CA LEU A 485 -2.35 -36.19 16.22
C LEU A 485 -1.07 -35.87 15.46
N GLU A 486 -1.11 -35.87 14.12
CA GLU A 486 0.03 -35.46 13.31
C GLU A 486 0.46 -34.01 13.65
N LEU A 487 -0.48 -33.08 13.79
CA LEU A 487 -0.18 -31.71 14.19
C LEU A 487 0.27 -31.60 15.66
N ALA A 488 -0.31 -32.39 16.58
CA ALA A 488 0.09 -32.43 17.97
C ALA A 488 1.52 -32.97 18.15
N GLU A 489 1.92 -33.97 17.35
CA GLU A 489 3.29 -34.49 17.29
C GLU A 489 4.28 -33.45 16.75
N GLU A 490 3.88 -32.69 15.72
CA GLU A 490 4.66 -31.53 15.23
C GLU A 490 4.89 -30.51 16.35
N ASN A 491 3.82 -30.11 17.06
CA ASN A 491 3.87 -29.15 18.16
C ASN A 491 4.72 -29.65 19.33
N ALA A 492 4.58 -30.91 19.72
CA ALA A 492 5.37 -31.50 20.80
C ALA A 492 6.86 -31.52 20.46
N ARG A 493 7.22 -31.86 19.22
CA ARG A 493 8.60 -31.84 18.74
C ARG A 493 9.19 -30.43 18.74
N GLU A 494 8.44 -29.43 18.31
CA GLU A 494 8.91 -28.03 18.27
C GLU A 494 9.05 -27.42 19.66
N ASN A 495 8.18 -27.79 20.59
CA ASN A 495 8.27 -27.36 21.99
C ASN A 495 9.22 -28.22 22.84
N GLY A 496 9.77 -29.31 22.28
CA GLY A 496 10.62 -30.25 23.00
C GLY A 496 9.90 -30.93 24.18
N ALA A 497 8.64 -31.32 23.98
CA ALA A 497 7.82 -32.04 24.94
C ALA A 497 7.82 -33.54 24.61
N ASP A 498 8.18 -34.38 25.59
CA ASP A 498 8.13 -35.84 25.46
C ASP A 498 6.73 -36.35 25.84
N ILE A 499 5.93 -36.64 24.82
CA ILE A 499 4.52 -37.03 24.94
C ILE A 499 4.28 -38.26 24.08
N LYS A 500 3.56 -39.24 24.65
CA LYS A 500 3.12 -40.41 23.91
C LYS A 500 1.75 -40.16 23.25
N PHE A 501 1.68 -40.23 21.93
CA PHE A 501 0.43 -40.06 21.18
C PHE A 501 -0.25 -41.39 20.87
N ILE A 502 -1.58 -41.43 20.95
CA ILE A 502 -2.39 -42.63 20.69
C ILE A 502 -3.66 -42.24 19.92
N GLU A 503 -3.87 -42.83 18.74
CA GLU A 503 -5.15 -42.77 18.03
C GLU A 503 -6.21 -43.61 18.76
N SER A 504 -7.25 -42.97 19.27
CA SER A 504 -8.26 -43.60 20.11
C SER A 504 -9.59 -42.84 20.07
N ASP A 505 -10.70 -43.56 19.90
CA ASP A 505 -12.02 -43.04 20.25
C ASP A 505 -12.19 -43.12 21.77
N LEU A 506 -11.97 -41.99 22.44
CA LEU A 506 -11.88 -41.86 23.90
C LEU A 506 -10.93 -42.93 24.47
N PHE A 507 -11.45 -43.92 25.21
CA PHE A 507 -10.66 -44.92 25.92
C PHE A 507 -10.38 -46.21 25.13
N ALA A 508 -10.93 -46.38 23.92
CA ALA A 508 -10.92 -47.66 23.19
C ALA A 508 -9.51 -48.27 23.02
N SER A 509 -8.52 -47.45 22.66
CA SER A 509 -7.12 -47.84 22.50
C SER A 509 -6.24 -47.49 23.70
N VAL A 510 -6.79 -46.81 24.70
CA VAL A 510 -6.09 -46.41 25.93
C VAL A 510 -5.88 -47.64 26.82
N ARG A 511 -4.67 -47.78 27.37
CA ARG A 511 -4.27 -48.90 28.23
C ARG A 511 -3.58 -48.40 29.47
N GLY A 512 -3.81 -49.07 30.59
CA GLY A 512 -3.23 -48.72 31.89
C GLY A 512 -4.11 -47.78 32.71
N LYS A 513 -3.54 -47.34 33.84
CA LYS A 513 -4.16 -46.41 34.77
C LYS A 513 -3.34 -45.12 34.90
N PHE A 514 -4.05 -44.02 35.08
CA PHE A 514 -3.53 -42.66 35.15
C PHE A 514 -3.86 -42.04 36.52
N ASN A 515 -2.99 -41.15 36.96
CA ASN A 515 -3.15 -40.33 38.16
C ASN A 515 -4.06 -39.14 37.85
N LEU A 516 -3.93 -38.60 36.64
CA LEU A 516 -4.69 -37.47 36.15
C LEU A 516 -5.19 -37.75 34.73
N ILE A 517 -6.47 -37.54 34.49
CA ILE A 517 -7.06 -37.51 33.15
C ILE A 517 -7.61 -36.10 32.94
N VAL A 518 -7.24 -35.47 31.83
CA VAL A 518 -7.69 -34.14 31.42
C VAL A 518 -8.38 -34.26 30.07
N SER A 519 -9.44 -33.49 29.85
CA SER A 519 -10.09 -33.45 28.53
C SER A 519 -10.84 -32.13 28.31
N ASN A 520 -10.74 -31.62 27.08
CA ASN A 520 -11.69 -30.66 26.53
C ASN A 520 -12.46 -31.37 25.40
N PRO A 521 -13.52 -32.15 25.72
CA PRO A 521 -14.25 -32.90 24.72
C PRO A 521 -15.25 -31.99 23.96
N PRO A 522 -15.69 -32.39 22.76
CA PRO A 522 -16.75 -31.68 22.05
C PRO A 522 -18.03 -31.56 22.90
N TYR A 523 -18.60 -30.36 22.99
CA TYR A 523 -19.70 -30.06 23.90
C TYR A 523 -20.82 -29.19 23.29
N VAL A 524 -20.67 -28.74 22.04
CA VAL A 524 -21.67 -27.91 21.38
C VAL A 524 -22.82 -28.80 20.92
N LYS A 525 -24.07 -28.38 21.13
CA LYS A 525 -25.22 -29.17 20.67
C LYS A 525 -25.25 -29.19 19.15
N SER A 526 -25.57 -30.33 18.53
CA SER A 526 -25.61 -30.45 17.06
C SER A 526 -26.56 -29.42 16.40
N GLY A 527 -27.64 -29.05 17.10
CA GLY A 527 -28.59 -28.03 16.64
C GLY A 527 -28.03 -26.61 16.60
N GLU A 528 -27.04 -26.31 17.45
CA GLU A 528 -26.45 -24.97 17.64
C GLU A 528 -25.24 -24.72 16.72
N LEU A 529 -24.67 -25.76 16.09
CA LEU A 529 -23.51 -25.64 15.20
C LEU A 529 -23.70 -24.63 14.05
N LYS A 530 -24.94 -24.48 13.56
CA LYS A 530 -25.26 -23.54 12.46
C LYS A 530 -25.29 -22.09 12.91
N GLU A 531 -25.44 -21.85 14.21
CA GLU A 531 -25.52 -20.53 14.84
C GLU A 531 -24.15 -20.02 15.29
N LEU A 532 -23.12 -20.87 15.26
CA LEU A 532 -21.74 -20.49 15.54
C LEU A 532 -21.26 -19.39 14.57
N GLN A 533 -20.29 -18.61 15.04
CA GLN A 533 -19.60 -17.62 14.23
C GLN A 533 -19.07 -18.26 12.95
N LYS A 534 -19.13 -17.51 11.85
CA LYS A 534 -18.76 -17.99 10.51
C LYS A 534 -17.39 -18.67 10.47
N GLU A 535 -16.42 -18.07 11.16
CA GLU A 535 -15.05 -18.57 11.20
C GLU A 535 -14.91 -19.93 11.91
N VAL A 536 -15.71 -20.17 12.95
CA VAL A 536 -15.71 -21.45 13.68
C VAL A 536 -16.44 -22.50 12.85
N LYS A 537 -17.66 -22.18 12.40
CA LYS A 537 -18.52 -23.07 11.64
C LYS A 537 -17.92 -23.52 10.30
N ASP A 538 -17.33 -22.60 9.55
CA ASP A 538 -16.92 -22.86 8.17
C ASP A 538 -15.46 -23.38 8.07
N HIS A 539 -14.65 -23.21 9.12
CA HIS A 539 -13.21 -23.54 9.06
C HIS A 539 -12.70 -24.50 10.14
N GLU A 540 -13.29 -24.54 11.34
CA GLU A 540 -12.82 -25.47 12.39
C GLU A 540 -13.47 -26.86 12.23
N PRO A 541 -12.79 -27.96 12.62
CA PRO A 541 -13.33 -29.31 12.46
C PRO A 541 -14.63 -29.50 13.25
N ALA A 542 -15.72 -29.87 12.56
CA ALA A 542 -16.99 -30.20 13.22
C ALA A 542 -16.85 -31.31 14.28
N LEU A 543 -15.93 -32.25 14.06
CA LEU A 543 -15.57 -33.32 14.99
C LEU A 543 -15.08 -32.81 16.35
N ALA A 544 -14.44 -31.64 16.38
CA ALA A 544 -13.95 -31.03 17.62
C ALA A 544 -15.02 -30.20 18.36
N LEU A 545 -16.20 -29.99 17.75
CA LEU A 545 -17.24 -29.11 18.25
C LEU A 545 -18.51 -29.87 18.66
N ASP A 546 -18.99 -30.78 17.82
CA ASP A 546 -20.28 -31.46 17.96
C ASP A 546 -20.28 -32.47 19.11
N GLY A 547 -20.94 -32.12 20.21
CA GLY A 547 -21.14 -32.96 21.40
C GLY A 547 -22.42 -33.79 21.39
N GLY A 548 -23.14 -33.86 20.26
CA GLY A 548 -24.40 -34.59 20.11
C GLY A 548 -25.65 -33.74 20.38
N GLU A 549 -26.81 -34.40 20.50
CA GLU A 549 -28.12 -33.73 20.56
C GLU A 549 -28.23 -32.69 21.70
N ASP A 550 -27.69 -33.03 22.87
CA ASP A 550 -27.67 -32.15 24.04
C ASP A 550 -26.27 -31.68 24.47
N GLY A 551 -25.24 -32.03 23.68
CA GLY A 551 -23.85 -31.68 23.94
C GLY A 551 -23.18 -32.53 25.03
N LEU A 552 -23.85 -33.58 25.54
CA LEU A 552 -23.36 -34.36 26.68
C LEU A 552 -22.84 -35.77 26.32
N ASP A 553 -22.79 -36.14 25.04
CA ASP A 553 -22.50 -37.53 24.63
C ASP A 553 -21.11 -38.02 25.08
N PHE A 554 -20.09 -37.19 24.91
CA PHE A 554 -18.73 -37.52 25.33
C PHE A 554 -18.62 -37.59 26.85
N TYR A 555 -19.30 -36.71 27.59
CA TYR A 555 -19.30 -36.72 29.06
C TYR A 555 -19.91 -38.00 29.62
N ARG A 556 -21.00 -38.51 29.01
CA ARG A 556 -21.60 -39.80 29.40
C ARG A 556 -20.62 -40.96 29.26
N ARG A 557 -19.91 -41.01 28.14
CA ARG A 557 -18.90 -42.05 27.87
C ARG A 557 -17.71 -41.92 28.81
N ILE A 558 -17.19 -40.70 28.99
CA ILE A 558 -16.08 -40.41 29.90
C ILE A 558 -16.44 -40.80 31.33
N ALA A 559 -17.60 -40.39 31.84
CA ALA A 559 -18.05 -40.74 33.20
C ALA A 559 -18.19 -42.26 33.40
N ALA A 560 -18.59 -43.01 32.36
CA ALA A 560 -18.73 -44.46 32.41
C ALA A 560 -17.38 -45.20 32.41
N GLU A 561 -16.38 -44.69 31.68
CA GLU A 561 -15.13 -45.39 31.38
C GLU A 561 -13.93 -44.89 32.20
N ALA A 562 -13.84 -43.60 32.52
CA ALA A 562 -12.72 -43.01 33.28
C ALA A 562 -12.41 -43.74 34.61
N PRO A 563 -13.39 -44.22 35.41
CA PRO A 563 -13.08 -44.97 36.63
C PRO A 563 -12.25 -46.25 36.42
N LYS A 564 -12.28 -46.84 35.22
CA LYS A 564 -11.47 -48.02 34.88
C LYS A 564 -10.01 -47.66 34.58
N HIS A 565 -9.78 -46.41 34.17
CA HIS A 565 -8.49 -45.87 33.74
C HIS A 565 -7.86 -44.94 34.79
N LEU A 566 -8.52 -44.67 35.90
CA LEU A 566 -7.94 -43.93 37.02
C LEU A 566 -7.39 -44.89 38.09
N VAL A 567 -6.31 -44.46 38.73
CA VAL A 567 -5.89 -45.02 40.03
C VAL A 567 -6.86 -44.58 41.12
N LYS A 568 -6.84 -45.26 42.27
CA LYS A 568 -7.59 -44.80 43.45
C LYS A 568 -6.97 -43.48 43.95
N GLY A 569 -7.79 -42.47 44.20
CA GLY A 569 -7.38 -41.08 44.44
C GLY A 569 -7.09 -40.29 43.16
N GLY A 570 -7.23 -40.90 41.98
CA GLY A 570 -6.95 -40.26 40.70
C GLY A 570 -7.97 -39.16 40.37
N THR A 571 -7.52 -38.13 39.67
CA THR A 571 -8.33 -36.96 39.32
C THR A 571 -8.74 -36.97 37.85
N LEU A 572 -9.99 -36.60 37.58
CA LEU A 572 -10.53 -36.26 36.27
C LEU A 572 -10.78 -34.74 36.21
N LEU A 573 -10.23 -34.07 35.20
CA LEU A 573 -10.46 -32.66 34.91
C LEU A 573 -11.11 -32.53 33.53
N LEU A 574 -12.28 -31.87 33.47
CA LEU A 574 -13.03 -31.66 32.23
C LEU A 574 -13.29 -30.18 32.03
N GLU A 575 -13.10 -29.68 30.82
CA GLU A 575 -13.75 -28.45 30.36
C GLU A 575 -15.20 -28.77 29.93
N CYS A 576 -16.13 -27.83 30.12
CA CYS A 576 -17.51 -27.94 29.68
C CYS A 576 -18.10 -26.63 29.16
N GLY A 577 -19.15 -26.74 28.34
CA GLY A 577 -19.93 -25.60 27.88
C GLY A 577 -20.71 -24.94 29.02
N ALA A 578 -21.00 -23.64 28.85
CA ALA A 578 -21.74 -22.86 29.83
C ALA A 578 -23.12 -23.48 30.10
N GLY A 579 -23.46 -23.68 31.38
CA GLY A 579 -24.73 -24.26 31.80
C GLY A 579 -24.82 -25.79 31.77
N GLN A 580 -23.76 -26.50 31.34
CA GLN A 580 -23.74 -27.98 31.31
C GLN A 580 -23.17 -28.60 32.61
N ALA A 581 -22.48 -27.82 33.44
CA ALA A 581 -21.69 -28.33 34.56
C ALA A 581 -22.49 -29.21 35.55
N GLN A 582 -23.69 -28.77 35.93
CA GLN A 582 -24.55 -29.49 36.88
C GLN A 582 -25.01 -30.85 36.34
N GLU A 583 -25.35 -30.93 35.05
CA GLU A 583 -25.75 -32.21 34.44
C GLU A 583 -24.56 -33.17 34.34
N ILE A 584 -23.37 -32.67 34.03
CA ILE A 584 -22.16 -33.49 33.98
C ILE A 584 -21.80 -34.03 35.38
N VAL A 585 -21.93 -33.22 36.44
CA VAL A 585 -21.72 -33.70 37.82
C VAL A 585 -22.64 -34.86 38.17
N LYS A 586 -23.90 -34.84 37.72
CA LYS A 586 -24.83 -35.97 37.93
C LYS A 586 -24.36 -37.26 37.24
N LEU A 587 -23.68 -37.16 36.09
CA LEU A 587 -23.11 -38.31 35.38
C LEU A 587 -21.92 -38.92 36.14
N LEU A 588 -21.20 -38.11 36.93
CA LEU A 588 -19.99 -38.50 37.66
C LEU A 588 -20.27 -39.15 39.03
N GLY A 589 -21.45 -39.73 39.24
CA GLY A 589 -21.86 -40.32 40.54
C GLY A 589 -21.01 -41.49 41.05
N LYS A 590 -20.01 -41.96 40.29
CA LYS A 590 -19.03 -42.97 40.73
C LYS A 590 -17.79 -42.38 41.40
N PHE A 591 -17.62 -41.05 41.34
CA PHE A 591 -16.49 -40.34 41.93
C PHE A 591 -16.84 -39.95 43.38
N GLU A 592 -15.86 -40.03 44.28
CA GLU A 592 -16.06 -39.72 45.71
C GLU A 592 -16.26 -38.22 45.95
N TYR A 593 -15.65 -37.38 45.11
CA TYR A 593 -15.72 -35.93 45.21
C TYR A 593 -15.83 -35.28 43.84
N THR A 594 -16.70 -34.28 43.70
CA THR A 594 -16.85 -33.46 42.49
C THR A 594 -16.91 -31.98 42.84
N MET A 595 -16.18 -31.14 42.11
CA MET A 595 -16.15 -29.68 42.25
C MET A 595 -16.33 -29.04 40.88
N ILE A 596 -17.19 -28.02 40.81
CA ILE A 596 -17.33 -27.14 39.64
C ILE A 596 -16.44 -25.92 39.87
N MET A 597 -15.65 -25.57 38.87
CA MET A 597 -14.75 -24.42 38.87
C MET A 597 -15.16 -23.45 37.76
N ARG A 598 -14.91 -22.16 38.02
CA ARG A 598 -15.29 -21.07 37.13
C ARG A 598 -14.07 -20.49 36.43
N ASP A 599 -14.29 -19.92 35.24
CA ASP A 599 -13.28 -19.16 34.52
C ASP A 599 -13.12 -17.72 35.08
N TYR A 600 -12.27 -16.92 34.44
CA TYR A 600 -12.06 -15.51 34.83
C TYR A 600 -13.29 -14.62 34.64
N ASN A 601 -14.29 -15.07 33.88
CA ASN A 601 -15.56 -14.38 33.63
C ASN A 601 -16.68 -14.88 34.56
N ASP A 602 -16.36 -15.66 35.59
CA ASP A 602 -17.30 -16.25 36.54
C ASP A 602 -18.30 -17.24 35.90
N VAL A 603 -17.93 -17.85 34.76
CA VAL A 603 -18.72 -18.89 34.09
C VAL A 603 -18.28 -20.27 34.55
N GLU A 604 -19.23 -21.14 34.89
CA GLU A 604 -18.97 -22.55 35.21
C GLU A 604 -18.42 -23.27 33.98
N ARG A 605 -17.14 -23.63 34.03
CA ARG A 605 -16.37 -24.04 32.85
C ARG A 605 -15.57 -25.31 33.03
N PHE A 606 -15.21 -25.67 34.28
CA PHE A 606 -14.41 -26.85 34.54
C PHE A 606 -15.01 -27.71 35.65
N ILE A 607 -14.80 -29.01 35.56
CA ILE A 607 -15.23 -29.97 36.56
C ILE A 607 -14.01 -30.78 36.99
N ARG A 608 -13.80 -30.84 38.31
CA ARG A 608 -12.82 -31.70 38.94
C ARG A 608 -13.55 -32.83 39.65
N ALA A 609 -13.20 -34.07 39.34
CA ALA A 609 -13.72 -35.24 40.03
C ALA A 609 -12.60 -36.15 40.53
N VAL A 610 -12.71 -36.69 41.75
CA VAL A 610 -11.71 -37.57 42.36
C VAL A 610 -12.33 -38.93 42.61
N LEU A 611 -11.69 -39.99 42.08
CA LEU A 611 -12.12 -41.38 42.22
C LEU A 611 -11.56 -41.99 43.50
#